data_AF-A0A9E0XQY9-F1
#
_entry.id   AF-A0A9E0XQY9-F1
#
_cell.length_a   1.000
_cell.length_b   1.000
_cell.length_c   1.000
_cell.angle_alpha   90.00
_cell.angle_beta   90.00
_cell.angle_gamma   90.00
#
_symmetry.space_group_name_H-M   'P 1'
#
loop_
_entity.id
_entity.type
_entity.pdbx_description
1 polymer ?
#
loop_
_entity_poly.entity_id
_entity_poly.type
_entity_poly.pdbx_seq_one_letter_code
_entity_poly.pdbx_strand_id
1 'polypeptide(L)'
;MDKKKILFCDNSLRELINFRIDIINHYASQGNEVILVAPMNMKFYQFDYSNIRIIPVTLKRSGTNPWADILYFNTLRKIYAREQPDYIFHYTIKPNIYGTLAARVCKIHSTAMIAGLGYAFSKGGIGNLIARTLYRIALRYTDHVMVLNTYNKDLLIKRGIVAPEKIILLAGGEGVNLERFKN
;
A
#
# COMPACT_ATOMS: atom_id res chain seq x y z
N MET A 1 11.51 -18.22 -15.52
CA MET A 1 10.32 -17.53 -14.97
C MET A 1 10.12 -16.29 -15.80
N ASP A 2 8.90 -16.02 -16.26
CA ASP A 2 8.60 -14.77 -16.96
C ASP A 2 8.82 -13.59 -16.02
N LYS A 3 9.56 -12.59 -16.51
CA LYS A 3 9.87 -11.38 -15.75
C LYS A 3 8.58 -10.60 -15.50
N LYS A 4 8.24 -10.42 -14.22
CA LYS A 4 7.06 -9.63 -13.82
C LYS A 4 7.45 -8.19 -13.49
N LYS A 5 6.45 -7.32 -13.49
CA LYS A 5 6.53 -5.94 -13.01
C LYS A 5 5.68 -5.80 -11.74
N ILE A 6 6.34 -5.54 -10.62
CA ILE A 6 5.72 -5.45 -9.30
C ILE A 6 5.79 -4.01 -8.81
N LEU A 7 4.66 -3.48 -8.33
CA LEU A 7 4.58 -2.10 -7.86
C LEU A 7 4.26 -2.05 -6.37
N PHE A 8 5.01 -1.23 -5.64
CA PHE A 8 4.78 -0.94 -4.22
C PHE A 8 4.37 0.53 -4.07
N CYS A 9 3.22 0.80 -3.47
CA CYS A 9 2.68 2.14 -3.35
C CYS A 9 2.41 2.51 -1.89
N ASP A 10 3.07 3.56 -1.42
CA ASP A 10 2.99 4.03 -0.04
C ASP A 10 2.87 5.57 -0.01
N ASN A 11 2.52 6.11 1.16
CA ASN A 11 2.50 7.53 1.46
C ASN A 11 3.86 8.08 1.92
N SER A 12 4.91 7.23 1.95
CA SER A 12 6.25 7.58 2.42
C SER A 12 7.28 6.63 1.84
N LEU A 13 8.24 7.17 1.09
CA LEU A 13 9.36 6.38 0.60
C LEU A 13 10.22 5.83 1.75
N ARG A 14 10.40 6.63 2.81
CA ARG A 14 11.13 6.21 4.01
C ARG A 14 10.52 4.99 4.68
N GLU A 15 9.20 4.98 4.91
CA GLU A 15 8.55 3.84 5.56
C GLU A 15 8.61 2.61 4.67
N LEU A 16 8.36 2.79 3.37
CA LEU A 16 8.44 1.71 2.40
C LEU A 16 9.82 1.06 2.41
N ILE A 17 10.89 1.86 2.42
CA ILE A 17 12.26 1.36 2.50
C ILE A 17 12.54 0.71 3.86
N ASN A 18 12.13 1.32 4.98
CA ASN A 18 12.40 0.78 6.31
C ASN A 18 11.74 -0.60 6.53
N PHE A 19 10.51 -0.77 6.05
CA PHE A 19 9.70 -1.95 6.36
C PHE A 19 9.59 -2.96 5.22
N ARG A 20 9.90 -2.59 3.97
CA ARG A 20 9.69 -3.46 2.81
C ARG A 20 10.92 -3.68 1.94
N ILE A 21 12.09 -3.11 2.29
CA ILE A 21 13.26 -3.27 1.41
C ILE A 21 13.60 -4.74 1.17
N ASP A 22 13.51 -5.61 2.19
CA ASP A 22 13.88 -7.01 2.03
C ASP A 22 12.95 -7.72 1.04
N ILE A 23 11.66 -7.38 1.06
CA ILE A 23 10.65 -7.89 0.11
C ILE A 23 10.89 -7.30 -1.30
N ILE A 24 11.16 -6.00 -1.39
CA ILE A 24 11.48 -5.29 -2.64
C ILE A 24 12.72 -5.93 -3.29
N ASN A 25 13.78 -6.13 -2.51
CA ASN A 25 15.02 -6.76 -2.93
C ASN A 25 14.81 -8.23 -3.31
N HIS A 26 13.95 -8.96 -2.61
CA HIS A 26 13.59 -10.33 -2.98
C HIS A 26 12.95 -10.42 -4.37
N TYR A 27 12.00 -9.53 -4.69
CA TYR A 27 11.43 -9.50 -6.04
C TYR A 27 12.45 -9.04 -7.08
N ALA A 28 13.28 -8.05 -6.75
CA ALA A 28 14.30 -7.53 -7.66
C ALA A 28 15.40 -8.57 -7.97
N SER A 29 15.82 -9.37 -6.98
CA SER A 29 16.85 -10.41 -7.13
C SER A 29 16.41 -11.56 -8.05
N GLN A 30 15.10 -11.77 -8.17
CA GLN A 30 14.49 -12.69 -9.13
C GLN A 30 14.43 -12.12 -10.57
N GLY A 31 14.97 -10.93 -10.79
CA GLY A 31 15.00 -10.26 -12.10
C GLY A 31 13.73 -9.48 -12.45
N ASN A 32 12.74 -9.41 -11.55
CA ASN A 32 11.49 -8.66 -11.79
C ASN A 32 11.75 -7.15 -11.88
N GLU A 33 10.96 -6.42 -12.66
CA GLU A 33 10.96 -4.96 -12.59
C GLU A 33 10.20 -4.50 -11.35
N VAL A 34 10.81 -3.68 -10.51
CA VAL A 34 10.18 -3.19 -9.27
C VAL A 34 10.02 -1.68 -9.30
N ILE A 35 8.78 -1.22 -9.07
CA ILE A 35 8.42 0.19 -9.09
C ILE A 35 7.95 0.62 -7.71
N LEU A 36 8.58 1.65 -7.15
CA LEU A 36 8.16 2.27 -5.89
C LEU A 36 7.43 3.58 -6.17
N VAL A 37 6.17 3.69 -5.76
CA VAL A 37 5.35 4.90 -5.92
C VAL A 37 5.09 5.52 -4.55
N ALA A 38 5.83 6.58 -4.22
CA ALA A 38 5.70 7.25 -2.92
C ALA A 38 6.17 8.72 -2.96
N PRO A 39 5.76 9.55 -1.99
CA PRO A 39 6.38 10.86 -1.76
C PRO A 39 7.85 10.75 -1.37
N MET A 40 8.68 11.62 -1.96
CA MET A 40 10.10 11.73 -1.65
C MET A 40 10.30 12.46 -0.31
N ASN A 41 10.33 11.71 0.78
CA ASN A 41 10.52 12.22 2.15
C ASN A 41 11.81 11.70 2.82
N MET A 42 12.75 11.21 2.02
CA MET A 42 14.11 10.91 2.42
C MET A 42 15.09 11.32 1.31
N LYS A 43 16.36 11.48 1.68
CA LYS A 43 17.46 11.66 0.73
C LYS A 43 17.68 10.36 -0.05
N PHE A 44 18.54 10.43 -1.07
CA PHE A 44 18.89 9.32 -1.97
C PHE A 44 19.05 7.98 -1.22
N TYR A 45 18.40 6.94 -1.72
CA TYR A 45 18.60 5.56 -1.29
C TYR A 45 19.30 4.81 -2.42
N GLN A 46 20.44 4.19 -2.11
CA GLN A 46 21.13 3.34 -3.07
C GLN A 46 20.50 1.96 -3.06
N PHE A 47 19.91 1.56 -4.18
CA PHE A 47 19.36 0.22 -4.36
C PHE A 47 20.46 -0.77 -4.73
N ASP A 48 20.36 -1.98 -4.21
CA ASP A 48 21.27 -3.09 -4.54
C ASP A 48 21.07 -3.60 -5.97
N TYR A 49 19.89 -3.33 -6.56
CA TYR A 49 19.50 -3.79 -7.87
C TYR A 49 19.05 -2.65 -8.78
N SER A 50 19.53 -2.65 -10.03
CA SER A 50 19.26 -1.61 -11.03
C SER A 50 17.86 -1.68 -11.65
N ASN A 51 17.13 -2.77 -11.44
CA ASN A 51 15.74 -2.98 -11.86
C ASN A 51 14.71 -2.42 -10.86
N ILE A 52 15.15 -1.68 -9.82
CA ILE A 52 14.29 -0.94 -8.91
C ILE A 52 14.27 0.54 -9.33
N ARG A 53 13.08 1.11 -9.50
CA ARG A 53 12.91 2.55 -9.79
C ARG A 53 11.82 3.19 -8.95
N ILE A 54 11.98 4.49 -8.71
CA ILE A 54 11.03 5.30 -7.94
C ILE A 54 10.25 6.21 -8.89
N ILE A 55 8.92 6.24 -8.74
CA ILE A 55 8.04 7.25 -9.34
C ILE A 55 7.52 8.14 -8.20
N PRO A 56 8.03 9.38 -8.09
CA PRO A 56 7.63 10.27 -7.01
C PRO A 56 6.18 10.74 -7.18
N VAL A 57 5.42 10.81 -6.08
CA VAL A 57 4.06 11.36 -6.05
C VAL A 57 3.89 12.36 -4.92
N THR A 58 3.06 13.38 -5.13
CA THR A 58 2.71 14.33 -4.06
C THR A 58 1.51 13.79 -3.29
N LEU A 59 1.67 13.64 -1.97
CA LEU A 59 0.58 13.23 -1.08
C LEU A 59 0.67 13.96 0.26
N LYS A 60 -0.40 14.66 0.64
CA LYS A 60 -0.55 15.16 2.01
C LYS A 60 -1.07 14.03 2.91
N ARG A 61 -0.21 13.54 3.82
CA ARG A 61 -0.50 12.42 4.73
C ARG A 61 -1.73 12.65 5.63
N SER A 62 -1.91 13.86 6.17
CA SER A 62 -2.91 14.19 7.20
C SER A 62 -4.10 15.04 6.73
N GLY A 63 -4.24 15.30 5.43
CA GLY A 63 -5.33 16.15 4.90
C GLY A 63 -6.60 15.35 4.60
N THR A 64 -7.75 15.90 4.96
CA THR A 64 -9.11 15.42 4.60
C THR A 64 -9.69 16.12 3.37
N ASN A 65 -8.88 16.87 2.62
CA ASN A 65 -9.31 17.63 1.45
C ASN A 65 -9.71 16.68 0.29
N PRO A 66 -11.01 16.62 -0.10
CA PRO A 66 -11.47 15.71 -1.14
C PRO A 66 -10.85 15.97 -2.51
N TRP A 67 -10.52 17.22 -2.84
CA TRP A 67 -9.89 17.57 -4.11
C TRP A 67 -8.48 17.03 -4.23
N ALA A 68 -7.71 17.11 -3.14
CA ALA A 68 -6.36 16.55 -3.09
C ALA A 68 -6.39 15.02 -3.26
N ASP A 69 -7.41 14.38 -2.71
CA ASP A 69 -7.63 12.94 -2.81
C ASP A 69 -8.06 12.50 -4.22
N ILE A 70 -8.94 13.26 -4.90
CA ILE A 70 -9.29 13.03 -6.31
C ILE A 70 -8.07 13.20 -7.22
N LEU A 71 -7.25 14.22 -6.98
CA LEU A 71 -6.02 14.44 -7.74
C LEU A 71 -5.03 13.28 -7.52
N TYR A 72 -4.93 12.79 -6.29
CA TYR A 72 -4.08 11.65 -5.96
C TYR A 72 -4.55 10.37 -6.66
N PHE A 73 -5.86 10.07 -6.63
CA PHE A 73 -6.45 8.97 -7.40
C PHE A 73 -6.12 9.08 -8.89
N ASN A 74 -6.32 10.26 -9.50
CA ASN A 74 -6.03 10.47 -10.92
C ASN A 74 -4.54 10.31 -11.25
N THR A 75 -3.65 10.73 -10.33
CA THR A 75 -2.21 10.53 -10.46
C THR A 75 -1.87 9.04 -10.47
N LEU A 76 -2.36 8.28 -9.49
CA LEU A 76 -2.14 6.83 -9.42
C LEU A 76 -2.71 6.11 -10.64
N ARG A 77 -3.92 6.47 -11.08
CA ARG A 77 -4.54 5.90 -12.28
C ARG A 77 -3.68 6.09 -13.53
N LYS A 78 -3.12 7.29 -13.73
CA LYS A 78 -2.21 7.57 -14.86
C LYS A 78 -0.92 6.74 -14.77
N ILE A 79 -0.35 6.63 -13.58
CA ILE A 79 0.84 5.81 -13.35
C ILE A 79 0.52 4.34 -13.65
N TYR A 80 -0.54 3.78 -13.09
CA TYR A 80 -0.87 2.37 -13.27
C TYR A 80 -1.26 2.02 -14.72
N ALA A 81 -1.95 2.92 -15.41
CA ALA A 81 -2.27 2.74 -16.83
C ALA A 81 -1.03 2.79 -17.75
N ARG A 82 -0.03 3.61 -17.39
CA ARG A 82 1.24 3.68 -18.12
C ARG A 82 2.13 2.48 -17.83
N GLU A 83 2.24 2.13 -16.55
CA GLU A 83 3.20 1.14 -16.10
C GLU A 83 2.71 -0.29 -16.26
N GLN A 84 1.40 -0.52 -16.18
CA GLN A 84 0.77 -1.85 -16.30
C GLN A 84 1.51 -2.93 -15.47
N PRO A 85 1.69 -2.74 -14.15
CA PRO A 85 2.27 -3.79 -13.31
C PRO A 85 1.37 -5.02 -13.29
N ASP A 86 1.99 -6.20 -13.17
CA ASP A 86 1.28 -7.47 -13.00
C ASP A 86 0.61 -7.54 -11.62
N TYR A 87 1.18 -6.85 -10.63
CA TYR A 87 0.66 -6.84 -9.25
C TYR A 87 1.04 -5.58 -8.49
N ILE A 88 0.15 -5.12 -7.61
CA ILE A 88 0.37 -3.94 -6.77
C ILE A 88 0.21 -4.26 -5.28
N PHE A 89 1.17 -3.82 -4.47
CA PHE A 89 1.05 -3.75 -3.01
C PHE A 89 0.76 -2.31 -2.58
N HIS A 90 -0.38 -2.08 -1.94
CA HIS A 90 -0.74 -0.79 -1.35
C HIS A 90 -0.48 -0.82 0.16
N TYR A 91 0.10 0.28 0.67
CA TYR A 91 0.37 0.49 2.08
C TYR A 91 -0.26 1.78 2.57
N THR A 92 -0.73 1.77 3.83
CA THR A 92 -1.37 2.92 4.49
C THR A 92 -2.73 3.31 3.91
N ILE A 93 -3.45 4.18 4.61
CA ILE A 93 -4.87 4.46 4.34
C ILE A 93 -5.11 4.99 2.92
N LYS A 94 -4.37 6.01 2.46
CA LYS A 94 -4.64 6.66 1.17
C LYS A 94 -4.31 5.76 -0.03
N PRO A 95 -3.14 5.09 -0.10
CA PRO A 95 -2.90 4.10 -1.14
C PRO A 95 -3.87 2.90 -1.09
N ASN A 96 -4.23 2.39 0.10
CA ASN A 96 -5.22 1.30 0.21
C ASN A 96 -6.62 1.71 -0.30
N ILE A 97 -6.97 3.00 -0.24
CA ILE A 97 -8.24 3.49 -0.81
C ILE A 97 -8.04 3.81 -2.29
N TYR A 98 -7.27 4.85 -2.58
CA TYR A 98 -7.20 5.45 -3.91
C TYR A 98 -6.35 4.63 -4.88
N GLY A 99 -5.32 3.93 -4.38
CA GLY A 99 -4.53 3.00 -5.17
C GLY A 99 -5.33 1.77 -5.57
N THR A 100 -6.06 1.15 -4.64
CA THR A 100 -6.93 0.03 -4.98
C THR A 100 -8.01 0.40 -5.99
N LEU A 101 -8.66 1.57 -5.83
CA LEU A 101 -9.63 2.06 -6.80
C LEU A 101 -8.98 2.31 -8.17
N ALA A 102 -7.78 2.89 -8.22
CA ALA A 102 -7.05 3.11 -9.46
C ALA A 102 -6.66 1.78 -10.13
N ALA A 103 -6.18 0.80 -9.36
CA ALA A 103 -5.85 -0.53 -9.84
C ALA A 103 -7.10 -1.22 -10.43
N ARG A 104 -8.25 -1.10 -9.76
CA ARG A 104 -9.52 -1.65 -10.26
C ARG A 104 -9.95 -1.06 -11.60
N VAL A 105 -9.76 0.24 -11.81
CA VAL A 105 -10.04 0.91 -13.10
C VAL A 105 -9.09 0.40 -14.19
N CYS A 106 -7.82 0.19 -13.83
CA CYS A 106 -6.81 -0.35 -14.73
C CYS A 106 -6.86 -1.88 -14.91
N LYS A 107 -7.77 -2.58 -14.20
CA LYS A 107 -7.89 -4.05 -14.18
C LYS A 107 -6.61 -4.76 -13.72
N ILE A 108 -5.92 -4.20 -12.72
CA ILE A 108 -4.68 -4.75 -12.16
C ILE A 108 -4.97 -5.40 -10.79
N HIS A 109 -4.37 -6.56 -10.56
CA HIS A 109 -4.41 -7.28 -9.28
C HIS A 109 -3.68 -6.52 -8.17
N SER A 110 -4.24 -6.54 -6.95
CA SER A 110 -3.69 -5.75 -5.85
C SER A 110 -3.98 -6.31 -4.47
N THR A 111 -3.06 -6.05 -3.54
CA THR A 111 -3.22 -6.31 -2.11
C THR A 111 -3.05 -5.03 -1.33
N ALA A 112 -3.94 -4.83 -0.36
CA ALA A 112 -3.80 -3.78 0.64
C ALA A 112 -3.18 -4.36 1.93
N MET A 113 -2.24 -3.65 2.52
CA MET A 113 -1.67 -4.00 3.81
C MET A 113 -2.11 -3.03 4.91
N ILE A 114 -2.56 -3.59 6.04
CA ILE A 114 -3.10 -2.86 7.18
C ILE A 114 -2.31 -3.22 8.43
N ALA A 115 -1.17 -2.54 8.59
CA ALA A 115 -0.34 -2.68 9.78
C ALA A 115 -1.05 -2.14 11.05
N GLY A 116 -1.81 -1.05 10.89
CA GLY A 116 -2.62 -0.45 11.94
C GLY A 116 -3.85 0.23 11.35
N LEU A 117 -4.91 0.28 12.14
CA LEU A 117 -6.20 0.84 11.70
C LEU A 117 -6.19 2.38 11.71
N GLY A 118 -5.33 2.98 12.53
CA GLY A 118 -5.14 4.44 12.57
C GLY A 118 -6.41 5.23 12.87
N TYR A 119 -6.40 6.51 12.47
CA TYR A 119 -7.48 7.47 12.75
C TYR A 119 -8.84 7.05 12.18
N ALA A 120 -8.86 6.34 11.03
CA ALA A 120 -10.10 5.90 10.39
C ALA A 120 -10.97 5.02 11.31
N PHE A 121 -10.38 4.41 12.34
CA PHE A 121 -11.07 3.55 13.30
C PHE A 121 -11.05 4.09 14.74
N SER A 122 -10.63 5.35 14.94
CA SER A 122 -10.70 6.04 16.23
C SER A 122 -12.13 6.48 16.57
N LYS A 123 -12.36 6.96 17.81
CA LYS A 123 -13.70 7.31 18.31
C LYS A 123 -14.29 8.54 17.60
N GLY A 124 -15.40 8.33 16.89
CA GLY A 124 -16.40 9.35 16.52
C GLY A 124 -16.06 10.25 15.33
N GLY A 125 -17.07 10.94 14.81
CA GLY A 125 -16.94 11.95 13.74
C GLY A 125 -17.35 11.49 12.34
N ILE A 126 -17.90 12.42 11.56
CA ILE A 126 -18.34 12.21 10.17
C ILE A 126 -17.15 11.80 9.28
N GLY A 127 -15.96 12.40 9.50
CA GLY A 127 -14.75 12.04 8.75
C GLY A 127 -14.37 10.56 8.88
N ASN A 128 -14.51 9.98 10.08
CA ASN A 128 -14.24 8.56 10.31
C ASN A 128 -15.29 7.66 9.67
N LEU A 129 -16.55 8.10 9.60
CA LEU A 129 -17.59 7.38 8.87
C LEU A 129 -17.30 7.35 7.36
N ILE A 130 -16.90 8.48 6.80
CA ILE A 130 -16.53 8.61 5.37
C ILE A 130 -15.31 7.74 5.09
N ALA A 131 -14.24 7.86 5.88
CA ALA A 131 -13.02 7.09 5.70
C ALA A 131 -13.30 5.58 5.73
N ARG A 132 -14.07 5.07 6.71
CA ARG A 132 -14.46 3.65 6.78
C ARG A 132 -15.30 3.20 5.60
N THR A 133 -16.17 4.07 5.10
CA THR A 133 -17.02 3.76 3.94
C THR A 133 -16.17 3.65 2.69
N LEU A 134 -15.27 4.61 2.44
CA LEU A 134 -14.32 4.55 1.33
C LEU A 134 -13.42 3.33 1.42
N TYR A 135 -12.95 3.00 2.64
CA TYR A 135 -12.15 1.82 2.90
C TYR A 135 -12.89 0.53 2.54
N ARG A 136 -14.14 0.39 3.02
CA ARG A 136 -15.00 -0.76 2.70
C ARG A 136 -15.26 -0.87 1.19
N ILE A 137 -15.46 0.24 0.50
CA ILE A 137 -15.68 0.24 -0.96
C ILE A 137 -14.40 -0.21 -1.67
N ALA A 138 -13.25 0.41 -1.34
CA ALA A 138 -11.98 0.12 -2.00
C ALA A 138 -11.56 -1.33 -1.80
N LEU A 139 -11.56 -1.84 -0.56
CA LEU A 139 -11.06 -3.17 -0.25
C LEU A 139 -11.89 -4.32 -0.82
N ARG A 140 -13.10 -4.07 -1.31
CA ARG A 140 -13.84 -5.07 -2.10
C ARG A 140 -13.09 -5.46 -3.38
N TYR A 141 -12.25 -4.57 -3.90
CA TYR A 141 -11.55 -4.74 -5.16
C TYR A 141 -10.10 -5.23 -5.01
N THR A 142 -9.59 -5.44 -3.80
CA THR A 142 -8.32 -6.15 -3.63
C THR A 142 -8.52 -7.65 -3.78
N ASP A 143 -7.46 -8.35 -4.19
CA ASP A 143 -7.41 -9.82 -4.12
C ASP A 143 -7.31 -10.26 -2.67
N HIS A 144 -6.41 -9.61 -1.93
CA HIS A 144 -6.18 -9.88 -0.50
C HIS A 144 -6.05 -8.61 0.33
N VAL A 145 -6.23 -8.78 1.64
CA VAL A 145 -5.95 -7.76 2.65
C VAL A 145 -5.06 -8.38 3.72
N MET A 146 -3.82 -7.90 3.79
CA MET A 146 -2.83 -8.38 4.77
C MET A 146 -2.94 -7.61 6.08
N VAL A 147 -2.96 -8.33 7.20
CA VAL A 147 -3.01 -7.76 8.56
C VAL A 147 -1.92 -8.39 9.44
N LEU A 148 -1.42 -7.62 10.40
CA LEU A 148 -0.30 -8.04 11.26
C LEU A 148 -0.70 -8.70 12.58
N ASN A 149 -1.98 -8.61 12.96
CA ASN A 149 -2.46 -9.17 14.22
C ASN A 149 -3.94 -9.56 14.14
N THR A 150 -4.34 -10.44 15.06
CA THR A 150 -5.71 -10.95 15.18
C THR A 150 -6.71 -9.83 15.50
N TYR A 151 -6.32 -8.84 16.31
CA TYR A 151 -7.19 -7.71 16.63
C TYR A 151 -7.66 -6.94 15.37
N ASN A 152 -6.73 -6.61 14.45
CA ASN A 152 -7.04 -5.94 13.20
C ASN A 152 -7.93 -6.82 12.30
N LYS A 153 -7.60 -8.11 12.19
CA LYS A 153 -8.40 -9.11 11.45
C LYS A 153 -9.85 -9.10 11.95
N ASP A 154 -10.04 -9.31 13.25
CA ASP A 154 -11.35 -9.48 13.86
C ASP A 154 -12.17 -8.19 13.77
N LEU A 155 -11.52 -7.02 13.93
CA LEU A 155 -12.21 -5.75 13.78
C LEU A 155 -12.70 -5.52 12.34
N LEU A 156 -11.88 -5.80 11.33
CA LEU A 156 -12.25 -5.61 9.93
C LEU A 156 -13.42 -6.51 9.51
N ILE A 157 -13.42 -7.77 9.97
CA ILE A 157 -14.52 -8.72 9.75
C ILE A 157 -15.78 -8.25 10.49
N LYS A 158 -15.67 -8.00 11.81
CA LYS A 158 -16.80 -7.59 12.66
C LYS A 158 -17.49 -6.32 12.16
N ARG A 159 -16.74 -5.41 11.54
CA ARG A 159 -17.26 -4.15 10.97
C ARG A 159 -17.74 -4.28 9.52
N GLY A 160 -17.69 -5.47 8.94
CA GLY A 160 -18.09 -5.75 7.56
C GLY A 160 -17.29 -4.94 6.55
N ILE A 161 -15.99 -4.78 6.78
CA ILE A 161 -15.11 -3.98 5.92
C ILE A 161 -14.41 -4.85 4.89
N VAL A 162 -13.99 -6.04 5.30
CA VAL A 162 -13.33 -7.03 4.45
C VAL A 162 -14.01 -8.37 4.65
N ALA A 163 -14.20 -9.10 3.55
CA ALA A 163 -14.73 -10.47 3.60
C ALA A 163 -13.66 -11.41 4.19
N PRO A 164 -14.00 -12.34 5.10
CA PRO A 164 -13.02 -13.19 5.80
C PRO A 164 -12.04 -13.91 4.88
N GLU A 165 -12.50 -14.40 3.73
CA GLU A 165 -11.74 -15.14 2.73
C GLU A 165 -10.64 -14.32 2.04
N LYS A 166 -10.74 -12.98 2.06
CA LYS A 166 -9.72 -12.09 1.52
C LYS A 166 -8.61 -11.77 2.51
N ILE A 167 -8.79 -12.07 3.80
CA ILE A 167 -7.82 -11.68 4.82
C ILE A 167 -6.68 -12.67 4.91
N ILE A 168 -5.46 -12.15 4.82
CA ILE A 168 -4.23 -12.88 5.13
C ILE A 168 -3.67 -12.34 6.45
N LEU A 169 -3.63 -13.18 7.48
CA LEU A 169 -2.98 -12.85 8.75
C LEU A 169 -1.50 -13.24 8.67
N LEU A 170 -0.62 -12.24 8.71
CA LEU A 170 0.82 -12.44 8.85
C LEU A 170 1.15 -12.68 10.33
N ALA A 171 1.01 -13.95 10.76
CA ALA A 171 1.28 -14.35 12.13
C ALA A 171 2.78 -14.15 12.44
N GLY A 172 3.07 -13.36 13.48
CA GLY A 172 4.44 -12.94 13.83
C GLY A 172 4.80 -11.52 13.40
N GLY A 173 3.90 -10.83 12.69
CA GLY A 173 4.12 -9.47 12.21
C GLY A 173 4.92 -9.41 10.91
N GLU A 174 5.48 -8.24 10.61
CA GLU A 174 6.24 -8.01 9.38
C GLU A 174 7.75 -8.25 9.51
N GLY A 175 8.27 -8.30 10.74
CA GLY A 175 9.71 -8.39 11.01
C GLY A 175 10.50 -7.15 10.55
N VAL A 176 11.69 -6.96 11.11
CA VAL A 176 12.69 -5.99 10.61
C VAL A 176 14.07 -6.61 10.69
N ASN A 177 14.93 -6.29 9.72
CA ASN A 177 16.32 -6.72 9.76
C ASN A 177 17.09 -5.95 10.85
N LEU A 178 17.40 -6.64 11.95
CA LEU A 178 18.05 -6.02 13.11
C LEU A 178 19.45 -5.49 12.80
N GLU A 179 20.20 -6.13 11.89
CA GLU A 179 21.54 -5.66 11.47
C GLU A 179 21.49 -4.25 10.87
N ARG A 180 20.40 -3.95 10.15
CA ARG A 180 20.20 -2.65 9.50
C ARG A 180 19.88 -1.52 10.49
N PHE A 181 19.37 -1.86 11.67
CA PHE A 181 19.01 -0.90 12.72
C PHE A 181 19.96 -0.96 13.93
N LYS A 182 21.13 -1.59 13.77
CA LYS A 182 22.22 -1.44 14.75
C LYS A 182 22.76 -0.01 14.67
N ASN A 183 22.80 0.66 15.83
CA ASN A 183 23.37 2.00 15.98
C ASN A 183 24.88 1.99 15.71
#